data_AF-A0A4Q2XDL4-F1
#
_entry.id   AF-A0A4Q2XDL4-F1
#
_cell.length_a   1.000
_cell.length_b   1.000
_cell.length_c   1.000
_cell.angle_alpha   90.00
_cell.angle_beta   90.00
_cell.angle_gamma   90.00
#
_symmetry.space_group_name_H-M   'P 1'
#
loop_
_entity.id
_entity.type
_entity.pdbx_description
1 polymer ?
#
loop_
_entity_poly.entity_id
_entity_poly.type
_entity_poly.pdbx_seq_one_letter_code
_entity_poly.pdbx_strand_id
1 'polypeptide(L)'
;MTVRSDGLTFLLHQSSSPDQLPFPIAFLFISIPLVLAVLWLGWVRPYSIRHGKGYTPGGNAAVTFWVDWQQAGEIARKKGDGKMILLCRSVFWLQVAFALLVLFLILYPALRGG
;
A
#
# COMPACT_ATOMS: atom_id res chain seq x y z
N MET A 1 -52.21 -15.77 23.48
CA MET A 1 -50.82 -16.13 23.07
C MET A 1 -50.42 -15.22 21.93
N THR A 2 -49.74 -14.12 22.22
CA THR A 2 -49.30 -13.11 21.25
C THR A 2 -47.78 -13.22 21.13
N VAL A 3 -47.31 -13.75 20.00
CA VAL A 3 -45.89 -13.98 19.73
C VAL A 3 -45.24 -12.65 19.36
N ARG A 4 -44.18 -12.33 20.09
CA ARG A 4 -43.38 -11.10 20.12
C ARG A 4 -42.68 -10.85 18.77
N SER A 5 -43.18 -9.89 18.00
CA SER A 5 -42.61 -9.41 16.72
C SER A 5 -41.32 -8.60 16.90
N ASP A 6 -40.98 -8.20 18.12
CA ASP A 6 -39.98 -7.17 18.38
C ASP A 6 -38.53 -7.67 18.23
N GLY A 7 -38.33 -9.00 18.26
CA GLY A 7 -37.00 -9.60 18.13
C GLY A 7 -36.47 -9.62 16.69
N LEU A 8 -37.35 -9.69 15.69
CA LEU A 8 -36.96 -9.77 14.29
C LEU A 8 -36.51 -8.42 13.73
N THR A 9 -37.14 -7.33 14.19
CA THR A 9 -36.72 -5.96 13.86
C THR A 9 -35.37 -5.61 14.48
N PHE A 10 -35.08 -6.11 15.69
CA PHE A 10 -33.79 -5.91 16.34
C PHE A 10 -32.65 -6.61 15.59
N LEU A 11 -32.87 -7.84 15.10
CA LEU A 11 -31.86 -8.57 14.32
C LEU A 11 -31.64 -7.98 12.93
N LEU A 12 -32.65 -7.38 12.31
CA LEU A 12 -32.48 -6.66 11.03
C LEU A 12 -31.76 -5.32 11.21
N HIS A 13 -31.81 -4.70 12.40
CA HIS A 13 -31.11 -3.44 12.66
C HIS A 13 -29.64 -3.63 13.12
N GLN A 14 -29.27 -4.83 13.59
CA GLN A 14 -27.93 -5.13 14.07
C GLN A 14 -26.93 -5.50 12.93
N SER A 15 -27.36 -5.57 11.67
CA SER A 15 -26.50 -6.00 10.55
C SER A 15 -25.66 -4.88 9.92
N SER A 16 -25.77 -3.63 10.38
CA SER A 16 -24.99 -2.50 9.88
C SER A 16 -23.99 -2.04 10.93
N SER A 17 -23.04 -2.91 11.29
CA SER A 17 -21.91 -2.53 12.13
C SER A 17 -21.10 -1.42 11.42
N PRO A 18 -20.92 -0.23 12.01
CA PRO A 18 -20.18 0.89 11.41
C PRO A 18 -18.67 0.63 11.25
N ASP A 19 -18.22 -0.57 11.62
CA ASP A 19 -16.81 -0.96 11.73
C ASP A 19 -16.26 -1.65 10.47
N GLN A 20 -17.11 -1.93 9.47
CA GLN A 20 -16.64 -2.47 8.19
C GLN A 20 -16.05 -1.37 7.32
N LEU A 21 -14.72 -1.40 7.14
CA LEU A 21 -14.03 -0.61 6.12
C LEU A 21 -14.73 -0.82 4.77
N PRO A 22 -15.02 0.27 4.02
CA PRO A 22 -15.64 0.14 2.71
C PRO A 22 -14.84 -0.83 1.85
N PHE A 23 -15.51 -1.79 1.21
CA PHE A 23 -14.89 -2.74 0.29
C PHE A 23 -13.80 -2.15 -0.62
N PRO A 24 -13.98 -0.98 -1.28
CA PRO A 24 -12.93 -0.39 -2.12
C PRO A 24 -11.68 0.02 -1.34
N ILE A 25 -11.81 0.47 -0.10
CA ILE A 25 -10.68 0.88 0.73
C ILE A 25 -9.87 -0.33 1.16
N ALA A 26 -10.54 -1.39 1.62
CA ALA A 26 -9.88 -2.64 1.99
C ALA A 26 -9.14 -3.25 0.78
N PHE A 27 -9.75 -3.20 -0.41
CA PHE A 27 -9.11 -3.63 -1.65
C PHE A 27 -7.85 -2.82 -1.98
N LEU A 28 -7.89 -1.49 -1.88
CA LEU A 28 -6.72 -0.63 -2.11
C LEU A 28 -5.61 -0.91 -1.10
N PHE A 29 -5.97 -1.13 0.17
CA PHE A 29 -5.02 -1.37 1.25
C PHE A 29 -4.20 -2.66 1.02
N ILE A 30 -4.80 -3.69 0.43
CA ILE A 30 -4.14 -4.96 0.13
C ILE A 30 -3.42 -4.92 -1.22
N SER A 31 -4.07 -4.35 -2.25
CA SER A 31 -3.54 -4.37 -3.62
C SER A 31 -2.30 -3.49 -3.79
N ILE A 32 -2.21 -2.33 -3.14
CA ILE A 32 -1.07 -1.42 -3.30
C ILE A 32 0.26 -2.04 -2.83
N PRO A 33 0.37 -2.63 -1.62
CA PRO A 33 1.58 -3.34 -1.19
C PRO A 33 1.95 -4.50 -2.13
N LEU A 34 0.96 -5.22 -2.66
CA LEU A 34 1.19 -6.33 -3.58
C LEU A 34 1.78 -5.84 -4.90
N VAL A 35 1.23 -4.77 -5.48
CA VAL A 35 1.76 -4.15 -6.70
C VAL A 35 3.18 -3.63 -6.47
N LEU A 36 3.46 -3.00 -5.33
CA LEU A 36 4.81 -2.56 -4.96
C LEU A 36 5.79 -3.74 -4.87
N ALA A 37 5.38 -4.85 -4.25
CA ALA A 37 6.20 -6.06 -4.15
C ALA A 37 6.52 -6.65 -5.54
N VAL A 38 5.54 -6.69 -6.44
CA VAL A 38 5.73 -7.16 -7.82
C VAL A 38 6.67 -6.24 -8.60
N LEU A 39 6.48 -4.92 -8.51
CA LEU A 39 7.37 -3.94 -9.16
C LEU A 39 8.80 -4.04 -8.62
N TRP A 40 8.95 -4.26 -7.31
CA TRP A 40 10.25 -4.43 -6.68
C TRP A 40 10.96 -5.69 -7.17
N LEU A 41 10.33 -6.85 -7.05
CA LEU A 41 10.95 -8.14 -7.39
C LEU A 41 11.13 -8.31 -8.90
N GLY A 42 10.22 -7.75 -9.71
CA GLY A 42 10.26 -7.88 -11.17
C GLY A 42 11.22 -6.94 -11.88
N TRP A 43 11.38 -5.70 -11.39
CA TRP A 43 12.17 -4.67 -12.10
C TRP A 43 13.23 -4.02 -11.23
N VAL A 44 12.88 -3.48 -10.06
CA VAL A 44 13.81 -2.68 -9.24
C VAL A 44 14.99 -3.51 -8.75
N ARG A 45 14.70 -4.65 -8.10
CA ARG A 45 15.71 -5.54 -7.54
C ARG A 45 16.64 -6.14 -8.61
N PRO A 46 16.14 -6.74 -9.71
CA PRO A 46 17.03 -7.26 -10.74
C PRO A 46 17.84 -6.16 -11.42
N TYR A 47 17.30 -4.94 -11.55
CA TYR A 47 18.07 -3.80 -12.07
C TYR A 47 19.24 -3.45 -11.15
N SER A 48 19.02 -3.36 -9.84
CA SER A 48 20.09 -3.12 -8.87
C SER A 48 21.16 -4.22 -8.89
N ILE A 49 20.75 -5.50 -8.89
CA ILE A 49 21.65 -6.66 -8.93
C ILE A 49 22.52 -6.64 -10.20
N ARG A 50 21.94 -6.37 -11.37
CA ARG A 50 22.67 -6.28 -12.65
C ARG A 50 23.74 -5.19 -12.66
N HIS A 51 23.63 -4.21 -11.77
CA HIS A 51 24.53 -3.07 -11.66
C HIS A 51 25.46 -3.17 -10.44
N GLY A 52 25.60 -4.35 -9.84
CA GLY A 52 26.49 -4.59 -8.69
C GLY A 52 26.00 -3.94 -7.39
N LYS A 53 24.69 -3.72 -7.28
CA LYS A 53 23.99 -3.12 -6.13
C LYS A 53 22.92 -4.10 -5.58
N GLY A 54 22.31 -3.79 -4.44
CA GLY A 54 21.21 -4.60 -3.88
C GLY A 54 21.58 -5.69 -2.87
N TYR A 55 22.72 -5.56 -2.20
CA TYR A 55 23.01 -6.34 -0.99
C TYR A 55 22.83 -5.46 0.25
N THR A 56 21.87 -5.81 1.09
CA THR A 56 21.61 -5.14 2.38
C THR A 56 21.64 -6.21 3.48
N PRO A 57 22.81 -6.50 4.08
CA PRO A 57 22.91 -7.53 5.11
C PRO A 57 22.15 -7.10 6.37
N GLY A 58 21.36 -8.01 6.94
CA GLY A 58 20.60 -7.78 8.17
C GLY A 58 19.37 -6.87 8.02
N GLY A 59 19.05 -6.38 6.82
CA GLY A 59 17.87 -5.58 6.55
C GLY A 59 16.60 -6.41 6.39
N ASN A 60 15.47 -5.91 6.89
CA ASN A 60 14.17 -6.48 6.55
C ASN A 60 13.78 -6.15 5.10
N ALA A 61 12.76 -6.82 4.56
CA ALA A 61 12.36 -6.65 3.16
C ALA A 61 12.00 -5.20 2.79
N ALA A 62 11.40 -4.44 3.72
CA ALA A 62 11.04 -3.05 3.49
C ALA A 62 12.27 -2.14 3.37
N VAL A 63 13.28 -2.33 4.22
CA VAL A 63 14.56 -1.61 4.16
C VAL A 63 15.29 -1.96 2.86
N THR A 64 15.37 -3.24 2.51
CA THR A 64 16.01 -3.68 1.26
C THR A 64 15.31 -3.09 0.04
N PHE A 65 13.97 -3.10 0.01
CA PHE A 65 13.19 -2.45 -1.04
C PHE A 65 13.50 -0.96 -1.17
N TRP A 66 13.53 -0.25 -0.04
CA TRP A 66 13.83 1.19 -0.02
C TRP A 66 15.23 1.48 -0.57
N VAL A 67 16.24 0.72 -0.13
CA VAL A 67 17.62 0.85 -0.59
C VAL A 67 17.73 0.52 -2.09
N ASP A 68 17.12 -0.58 -2.53
CA ASP A 68 17.10 -0.98 -3.94
C ASP A 68 16.47 0.11 -4.83
N TRP A 69 15.37 0.70 -4.39
CA TRP A 69 14.66 1.75 -5.13
C TRP A 69 15.51 3.03 -5.29
N GLN A 70 16.17 3.48 -4.21
CA GLN A 70 17.09 4.62 -4.25
C GLN A 70 18.29 4.37 -5.17
N GLN A 71 18.93 3.21 -5.02
CA GLN A 71 20.09 2.83 -5.83
C GLN A 71 19.73 2.70 -7.31
N ALA A 72 18.62 2.04 -7.62
CA ALA A 72 18.13 1.92 -8.99
C ALA A 72 17.88 3.28 -9.62
N GLY A 73 17.25 4.21 -8.90
CA GLY A 73 17.00 5.57 -9.38
C GLY A 73 18.28 6.36 -9.63
N GLU A 74 19.30 6.21 -8.78
CA GLU A 74 20.60 6.85 -8.97
C GLU A 74 21.34 6.28 -10.20
N ILE A 75 21.38 4.96 -10.34
CA ILE A 75 21.96 4.29 -11.51
C ILE A 75 21.27 4.73 -12.79
N ALA A 76 19.93 4.75 -12.79
CA ALA A 76 19.15 5.12 -13.97
C ALA A 76 19.42 6.57 -14.39
N ARG A 77 19.53 7.51 -13.43
CA ARG A 77 19.92 8.90 -13.71
C ARG A 77 21.33 9.01 -14.28
N LYS A 78 22.29 8.25 -13.73
CA LYS A 78 23.68 8.22 -14.21
C LYS A 78 23.79 7.65 -15.63
N LYS A 79 22.96 6.66 -15.98
CA LYS A 79 22.95 5.99 -17.28
C LYS A 79 22.02 6.63 -18.31
N GLY A 80 21.17 7.57 -17.92
CA GLY A 80 20.13 8.13 -18.80
C GLY A 80 19.02 7.14 -19.15
N ASP A 81 18.75 6.14 -18.30
CA ASP A 81 17.72 5.12 -18.53
C ASP A 81 16.32 5.67 -18.18
N GLY A 82 15.70 6.34 -19.14
CA GLY A 82 14.40 7.00 -18.97
C GLY A 82 13.28 6.08 -18.51
N LYS A 83 13.28 4.80 -18.93
CA LYS A 83 12.27 3.82 -18.52
C LYS A 83 12.38 3.51 -17.03
N MET A 84 13.60 3.32 -16.55
CA MET A 84 13.84 3.04 -15.13
C MET A 84 13.58 4.25 -14.26
N ILE A 85 13.89 5.46 -14.75
CA ILE A 85 13.52 6.72 -14.07
C ILE A 85 12.00 6.83 -13.91
N LEU A 86 11.24 6.53 -14.97
CA LEU A 86 9.78 6.55 -14.92
C LEU A 86 9.26 5.51 -13.91
N LEU A 87 9.81 4.30 -13.91
CA LEU A 87 9.43 3.24 -12.98
C LEU A 87 9.70 3.63 -11.53
N CYS A 88 10.88 4.17 -11.22
CA CYS A 88 11.21 4.69 -9.89
C CYS A 88 10.25 5.82 -9.47
N ARG A 89 9.86 6.72 -10.38
CA ARG A 89 8.87 7.76 -10.10
C ARG A 89 7.48 7.19 -9.83
N SER A 90 7.05 6.19 -10.59
CA SER A 90 5.76 5.53 -10.37
C SER A 90 5.70 4.84 -9.00
N VAL A 91 6.78 4.16 -8.60
CA VAL A 91 6.90 3.55 -7.26
C VAL A 91 6.80 4.62 -6.16
N PHE A 92 7.44 5.77 -6.35
CA PHE A 92 7.34 6.89 -5.40
C PHE A 92 5.91 7.39 -5.27
N TRP A 93 5.25 7.72 -6.39
CA TRP A 93 3.88 8.22 -6.36
C TRP A 93 2.89 7.22 -5.76
N LEU A 94 3.10 5.93 -6.00
CA LEU A 94 2.29 4.87 -5.41
C LEU A 94 2.47 4.81 -3.87
N GLN A 95 3.69 4.97 -3.37
CA GLN A 95 3.93 5.08 -1.93
C GLN A 95 3.34 6.34 -1.31
N VAL A 96 3.44 7.49 -1.99
CA VAL A 96 2.80 8.75 -1.53
C VAL A 96 1.29 8.58 -1.46
N ALA A 97 0.67 8.02 -2.50
CA ALA A 97 -0.77 7.74 -2.50
C ALA A 97 -1.18 6.79 -1.36
N PHE A 98 -0.38 5.75 -1.10
CA PHE A 98 -0.61 4.83 0.01
C PHE A 98 -0.47 5.52 1.37
N ALA A 99 0.55 6.36 1.55
CA ALA A 99 0.73 7.13 2.79
C ALA A 99 -0.43 8.09 3.04
N LEU A 100 -0.94 8.75 2.00
CA LEU A 100 -2.13 9.60 2.08
C LEU A 100 -3.39 8.79 2.43
N LEU A 101 -3.56 7.59 1.86
CA LEU A 101 -4.65 6.68 2.21
C LEU A 101 -4.58 6.28 3.69
N VAL A 102 -3.40 5.89 4.18
CA VAL A 102 -3.18 5.54 5.59
C VAL A 102 -3.49 6.74 6.49
N LEU A 103 -2.98 7.92 6.15
CA LEU A 103 -3.23 9.15 6.90
C LEU A 103 -4.72 9.48 6.95
N PHE A 104 -5.41 9.37 5.80
CA PHE A 104 -6.86 9.57 5.73
C PHE A 104 -7.59 8.60 6.66
N LEU A 105 -7.21 7.32 6.70
CA LEU A 105 -7.83 6.33 7.59
C LEU A 105 -7.60 6.62 9.08
N ILE A 106 -6.44 7.16 9.43
CA ILE A 106 -6.12 7.56 10.81
C ILE A 106 -6.90 8.81 11.22
N LEU A 107 -7.02 9.80 10.33
CA LEU A 107 -7.68 11.07 10.62
C LEU A 107 -9.20 11.01 10.49
N TYR A 108 -9.73 10.10 9.67
CA TYR A 108 -11.17 10.00 9.40
C TYR A 108 -12.03 9.80 10.66
N PRO A 109 -11.69 8.91 11.62
CA PRO A 109 -12.40 8.79 12.88
C PRO A 109 -12.36 10.08 13.71
N ALA A 110 -11.21 10.76 13.75
CA ALA A 110 -11.04 12.00 14.50
C ALA A 110 -11.89 13.15 13.95
N LEU A 111 -12.07 13.20 12.62
CA LEU A 111 -12.94 14.19 11.97
C LEU A 111 -14.44 13.90 12.13
N ARG A 112 -14.82 12.63 12.36
CA ARG A 112 -16.22 12.22 12.51
C ARG A 112 -16.74 12.32 13.96
N GLY A 113 -15.84 12.28 14.94
CA GLY A 113 -16.17 12.32 16.37
C GLY A 113 -16.16 13.70 17.01
N GLY A 114 -15.97 14.78 16.24
CA GLY A 114 -15.92 16.17 16.71
C GLY A 114 -17.11 17.01 16.26
#